data_AF-A0A829QA96-F1
#
_entry.id   AF-A0A829QA96-F1
#
_cell.length_a   1.000
_cell.length_b   1.000
_cell.length_c   1.000
_cell.angle_alpha   90.00
_cell.angle_beta   90.00
_cell.angle_gamma   90.00
#
_symmetry.space_group_name_H-M   'P 1'
#
loop_
_entity.id
_entity.type
_entity.pdbx_description
1 polymer ?
#
loop_
_entity_poly.entity_id
_entity_poly.type
_entity_poly.pdbx_seq_one_letter_code
_entity_poly.pdbx_strand_id
1 'polypeptide(L)'
;MRTVGSRCAPVIVVCAPHQDVGDVRAIVIEDLWPGQGPLVAMGQGLRAAAERGAGRAFVCAVDMPLVAPALIDELAAGGDRIVLATAGGRDHYLAAVYDVGLCETIDELTTAGERRLGTLVERVGAQRISISEPKWIVNVNTAADLAALPPLP
;
A
#
# COMPACT_ATOMS: atom_id res chain seq x y z
N MET A 1 10.08 2.36 7.36
CA MET A 1 10.06 0.87 7.52
C MET A 1 9.84 0.39 8.94
N ARG A 2 10.52 0.94 9.96
CA ARG A 2 10.36 0.50 11.35
C ARG A 2 8.89 0.46 11.80
N THR A 3 8.09 1.44 11.40
CA THR A 3 6.65 1.47 11.67
C THR A 3 5.90 0.29 11.06
N VAL A 4 5.99 0.10 9.73
CA VAL A 4 5.32 -1.01 9.03
C VAL A 4 5.78 -2.36 9.57
N GLY A 5 7.09 -2.55 9.75
CA GLY A 5 7.65 -3.78 10.32
C GLY A 5 7.26 -4.07 11.77
N SER A 6 6.67 -3.11 12.49
CA SER A 6 6.16 -3.33 13.86
C SER A 6 4.78 -4.00 13.91
N ARG A 7 4.11 -4.12 12.76
CA ARG A 7 2.77 -4.73 12.61
C ARG A 7 2.67 -5.71 11.45
N CYS A 8 3.51 -5.54 10.44
CA CYS A 8 3.49 -6.35 9.23
C CYS A 8 4.76 -7.18 9.12
N ALA A 9 4.60 -8.47 8.86
CA ALA A 9 5.67 -9.35 8.47
C ALA A 9 5.17 -10.31 7.38
N PRO A 10 5.95 -10.55 6.31
CA PRO A 10 7.18 -9.85 5.98
C PRO A 10 6.93 -8.42 5.47
N VAL A 11 7.97 -7.56 5.45
CA VAL A 11 7.94 -6.27 4.76
C VAL A 11 8.46 -6.46 3.34
N ILE A 12 7.70 -5.97 2.36
CA ILE A 12 8.00 -6.09 0.93
C ILE A 12 8.03 -4.68 0.33
N VAL A 13 9.04 -4.39 -0.49
CA VAL A 13 9.14 -3.17 -1.28
C VAL A 13 9.16 -3.55 -2.75
N VAL A 14 8.22 -2.98 -3.51
CA VAL A 14 8.25 -3.03 -4.97
C VAL A 14 8.80 -1.70 -5.45
N CYS A 15 9.89 -1.71 -6.20
CA CYS A 15 10.60 -0.51 -6.66
C CYS A 15 10.92 -0.57 -8.15
N ALA A 16 11.24 0.58 -8.74
CA ALA A 16 11.72 0.61 -10.12
C ALA A 16 13.09 -0.10 -10.25
N PRO A 17 13.46 -0.57 -11.46
CA PRO A 17 14.75 -1.22 -11.67
C PRO A 17 15.91 -0.31 -11.28
N HIS A 18 16.88 -0.86 -10.55
CA HIS A 18 18.06 -0.14 -10.07
C HIS A 18 17.77 1.05 -9.12
N GLN A 19 16.55 1.16 -8.60
CA GLN A 19 16.23 2.17 -7.59
C GLN A 19 16.97 1.83 -6.29
N ASP A 20 17.75 2.79 -5.78
CA ASP A 20 18.34 2.66 -4.46
C ASP A 20 17.25 2.77 -3.38
N VAL A 21 16.97 1.64 -2.73
CA VAL A 21 16.02 1.54 -1.62
C VAL A 21 16.69 1.68 -0.25
N GLY A 22 18.01 1.88 -0.22
CA GLY A 22 18.83 1.96 0.99
C GLY A 22 19.01 0.62 1.71
N ASP A 23 19.66 0.65 2.88
CA ASP A 23 19.81 -0.52 3.75
C ASP A 23 18.50 -0.76 4.52
N VAL A 24 17.57 -1.44 3.86
CA VAL A 24 16.25 -1.76 4.38
C VAL A 24 16.12 -3.24 4.73
N ARG A 25 15.57 -3.53 5.92
CA ARG A 25 15.15 -4.89 6.31
C ARG A 25 13.82 -5.24 5.65
N ALA A 26 13.83 -5.44 4.34
CA ALA A 26 12.68 -5.84 3.56
C ALA A 26 13.09 -6.76 2.42
N ILE A 27 12.10 -7.47 1.87
CA ILE A 27 12.25 -8.14 0.57
C ILE A 27 12.03 -7.10 -0.51
N VAL A 28 13.00 -6.94 -1.39
CA VAL A 28 12.96 -5.98 -2.49
C VAL A 28 12.61 -6.72 -3.77
N ILE A 29 11.61 -6.22 -4.49
CA ILE A 29 11.16 -6.73 -5.78
C ILE A 29 11.33 -5.59 -6.78
N GLU A 30 12.14 -5.83 -7.81
CA GLU A 30 12.27 -4.89 -8.92
C GLU A 30 11.14 -5.11 -9.93
N ASP A 31 10.38 -4.06 -10.21
CA ASP A 31 9.41 -4.04 -11.29
C ASP A 31 10.13 -3.80 -12.62
N LEU A 32 10.57 -4.89 -13.27
CA LEU A 32 11.37 -4.85 -14.50
C LEU A 32 10.67 -4.17 -15.70
N TRP A 33 9.35 -3.93 -15.61
CA TRP A 33 8.59 -3.19 -16.61
C TRP A 33 8.02 -1.91 -16.00
N PRO A 34 8.86 -0.86 -15.81
CA PRO A 34 8.39 0.39 -15.24
C PRO A 34 7.30 1.03 -16.11
N GLY A 35 6.39 1.77 -15.47
CA GLY A 35 5.30 2.48 -16.14
C GLY A 35 4.02 1.66 -16.32
N GLN A 36 3.95 0.43 -15.79
CA GLN A 36 2.73 -0.40 -15.80
C GLN A 36 1.71 -0.02 -14.72
N GLY A 37 1.91 1.11 -14.05
CA GLY A 37 0.97 1.66 -13.08
C GLY A 37 0.93 0.91 -11.74
N PRO A 38 0.30 1.51 -10.72
CA PRO A 38 0.34 1.02 -9.35
C PRO A 38 -0.38 -0.33 -9.16
N LEU A 39 -1.34 -0.68 -10.02
CA LEU A 39 -2.06 -1.95 -9.93
C LEU A 39 -1.14 -3.17 -10.17
N VAL A 40 -0.22 -3.06 -11.13
CA VAL A 40 0.73 -4.16 -11.45
C VAL A 40 1.72 -4.35 -10.31
N ALA A 41 2.33 -3.26 -9.83
CA ALA A 41 3.26 -3.29 -8.71
C ALA A 41 2.59 -3.84 -7.43
N MET A 42 1.36 -3.44 -7.14
CA MET A 42 0.61 -3.98 -6.01
C MET A 42 0.37 -5.49 -6.17
N GLY A 43 0.01 -5.97 -7.36
CA GLY A 43 -0.14 -7.40 -7.65
C GLY A 43 1.13 -8.21 -7.38
N GLN A 44 2.29 -7.71 -7.79
CA GLN A 44 3.59 -8.33 -7.50
C GLN A 44 3.85 -8.42 -5.98
N GLY A 45 3.58 -7.34 -5.25
CA GLY A 45 3.74 -7.29 -3.79
C GLY A 45 2.79 -8.26 -3.06
N LEU A 46 1.52 -8.32 -3.44
CA LEU A 46 0.54 -9.23 -2.85
C LEU A 46 0.89 -10.70 -3.11
N ARG A 47 1.37 -11.02 -4.32
CA ARG A 47 1.81 -12.39 -4.65
C ARG A 47 2.99 -12.80 -3.79
N ALA A 48 3.99 -11.93 -3.65
CA ALA A 48 5.12 -12.21 -2.79
C ALA A 48 4.73 -12.36 -1.31
N ALA A 49 3.73 -11.61 -0.84
CA ALA A 49 3.17 -11.79 0.50
C ALA A 49 2.48 -13.16 0.65
N ALA A 50 1.68 -13.56 -0.35
CA ALA A 50 0.97 -14.85 -0.37
C ALA A 50 1.94 -16.05 -0.35
N GLU A 51 2.98 -16.02 -1.19
CA GLU A 51 4.04 -17.03 -1.24
C GLU A 51 4.76 -17.22 0.11
N ARG A 52 4.69 -16.22 0.97
CA ARG A 52 5.31 -16.21 2.31
C ARG A 52 4.29 -16.47 3.43
N GLY A 53 3.08 -16.90 3.07
CA GLY A 53 2.05 -17.34 4.01
C GLY A 53 1.20 -16.22 4.62
N ALA A 54 1.30 -14.98 4.13
CA ALA A 54 0.41 -13.91 4.58
C ALA A 54 -0.98 -14.09 3.95
N GLY A 55 -2.05 -13.90 4.73
CA GLY A 55 -3.43 -13.88 4.21
C GLY A 55 -3.91 -12.49 3.79
N ARG A 56 -3.32 -11.43 4.38
CA ARG A 56 -3.62 -10.04 4.07
C ARG A 56 -2.33 -9.23 4.08
N ALA A 57 -2.30 -8.14 3.33
CA ALA A 57 -1.17 -7.22 3.29
C ALA A 57 -1.66 -5.78 3.47
N PHE A 58 -1.01 -5.02 4.35
CA PHE A 58 -1.11 -3.57 4.36
C PHE A 58 -0.25 -3.01 3.22
N VAL A 59 -0.84 -2.16 2.39
CA VAL A 59 -0.20 -1.53 1.24
C VAL A 59 -0.12 -0.04 1.51
N CYS A 60 1.11 0.48 1.48
CA CYS A 60 1.38 1.92 1.60
C CYS A 60 2.35 2.43 0.55
N ALA A 61 2.14 3.67 0.12
CA ALA A 61 3.11 4.41 -0.66
C ALA A 61 4.32 4.83 0.22
N VAL A 62 5.50 4.95 -0.38
CA VAL A 62 6.74 5.29 0.34
C VAL A 62 6.84 6.79 0.69
N ASP A 63 6.02 7.62 0.05
CA ASP A 63 5.94 9.07 0.22
C ASP A 63 4.95 9.49 1.33
N MET A 64 4.47 8.55 2.16
CA MET A 64 3.70 8.86 3.38
C MET A 64 4.56 8.69 4.64
N PRO A 65 5.35 9.71 5.03
CA PRO A 65 6.31 9.58 6.11
C PRO A 65 5.68 9.49 7.51
N LEU A 66 4.41 9.88 7.64
CA LEU A 66 3.68 9.91 8.91
C LEU A 66 2.83 8.65 9.16
N VAL A 67 2.95 7.61 8.33
CA VAL A 67 2.28 6.32 8.57
C VAL A 67 2.64 5.82 9.98
N ALA A 68 1.61 5.56 10.77
CA ALA A 68 1.72 5.13 12.17
C ALA A 68 1.24 3.68 12.35
N PRO A 69 1.70 2.95 13.38
CA PRO A 69 1.16 1.60 13.67
C PRO A 69 -0.35 1.62 13.91
N ALA A 70 -0.87 2.70 14.52
CA ALA A 70 -2.30 2.87 14.79
C ALA A 70 -3.16 2.90 13.51
N LEU A 71 -2.66 3.46 12.40
CA LEU A 71 -3.33 3.39 11.10
C LEU A 71 -3.51 1.93 10.66
N ILE A 72 -2.46 1.12 10.82
CA ILE A 72 -2.47 -0.30 10.44
C ILE A 72 -3.45 -1.05 11.34
N ASP A 73 -3.45 -0.77 12.64
CA ASP A 73 -4.35 -1.38 13.62
C ASP A 73 -5.83 -1.04 13.30
N GLU A 74 -6.15 0.21 12.94
CA GLU A 74 -7.49 0.63 12.53
C GLU A 74 -7.98 -0.10 11.27
N LEU A 75 -7.13 -0.20 10.25
CA LEU A 75 -7.48 -0.86 9.00
C LEU A 75 -7.58 -2.39 9.15
N ALA A 76 -6.73 -2.98 9.98
CA ALA A 76 -6.74 -4.42 10.26
C ALA A 76 -8.01 -4.87 10.99
N ALA A 77 -8.68 -3.99 11.71
CA ALA A 77 -9.97 -4.26 12.35
C ALA A 77 -11.12 -4.48 11.34
N GLY A 78 -10.95 -4.03 10.08
CA GLY A 78 -11.91 -4.30 9.02
C GLY A 78 -11.86 -5.75 8.54
N GLY A 79 -13.03 -6.30 8.18
CA GLY A 79 -13.20 -7.72 7.83
C GLY A 79 -13.24 -8.00 6.32
N ASP A 80 -13.41 -6.98 5.49
CA ASP A 80 -13.57 -7.16 4.05
C ASP A 80 -12.24 -7.48 3.35
N ARG A 81 -12.37 -7.99 2.11
CA ARG A 81 -11.23 -8.28 1.23
C ARG A 81 -10.40 -7.04 0.90
N ILE A 82 -11.03 -5.87 0.90
CA ILE A 82 -10.36 -4.57 0.77
C ILE A 82 -10.88 -3.69 1.89
N VAL A 83 -9.97 -3.16 2.71
CA VAL A 83 -10.26 -2.16 3.74
C VAL A 83 -9.39 -0.95 3.46
N LEU A 84 -9.99 0.19 3.12
CA LEU A 84 -9.25 1.40 2.77
C LEU A 84 -9.47 2.53 3.77
N ALA A 85 -8.42 3.31 4.00
CA ALA A 85 -8.52 4.55 4.75
C ALA A 85 -9.29 5.60 3.95
N THR A 86 -10.17 6.32 4.63
CA THR A 86 -10.77 7.55 4.13
C THR A 86 -10.41 8.74 5.00
N ALA A 87 -10.06 9.86 4.37
CA ALA A 87 -9.83 11.13 5.06
C ALA A 87 -10.22 12.29 4.14
N GLY A 88 -10.85 13.32 4.70
CA GLY A 88 -11.30 14.49 3.93
C GLY A 88 -12.25 14.14 2.78
N GLY A 89 -13.05 13.08 2.94
CA GLY A 89 -14.00 12.61 1.92
C GLY A 89 -13.37 11.88 0.72
N ARG A 90 -12.10 11.49 0.79
CA ARG A 90 -11.39 10.76 -0.27
C ARG A 90 -10.98 9.37 0.17
N ASP A 91 -10.99 8.44 -0.78
CA ASP A 91 -10.44 7.09 -0.62
C ASP A 91 -8.92 7.11 -0.85
N HIS A 92 -8.17 6.42 0.02
CA HIS A 92 -6.72 6.27 -0.10
C HIS A 92 -6.34 4.83 -0.40
N TYR A 93 -6.20 4.50 -1.68
CA TYR A 93 -5.91 3.13 -2.15
C TYR A 93 -4.53 2.60 -1.72
N LEU A 94 -3.58 3.50 -1.49
CA LEU A 94 -2.27 3.17 -0.94
C LEU A 94 -2.21 3.45 0.57
N ALA A 95 -3.32 3.37 1.28
CA ALA A 95 -3.37 3.31 2.74
C ALA A 95 -4.49 2.33 3.10
N ALA A 96 -4.26 1.06 2.78
CA ALA A 96 -5.31 0.05 2.75
C ALA A 96 -4.76 -1.34 3.07
N VAL A 97 -5.63 -2.22 3.55
CA VAL A 97 -5.38 -3.65 3.75
C VAL A 97 -6.09 -4.44 2.66
N TYR A 98 -5.36 -5.30 1.98
CA TYR A 98 -5.83 -6.14 0.89
C TYR A 98 -5.70 -7.62 1.26
N ASP A 99 -6.72 -8.40 0.97
CA ASP A 99 -6.67 -9.86 0.91
C ASP A 99 -5.73 -10.30 -0.20
N VAL A 100 -4.77 -11.19 0.11
CA VAL A 100 -3.79 -11.61 -0.91
C VAL A 100 -4.42 -12.47 -2.00
N GLY A 101 -5.59 -13.08 -1.74
CA GLY A 101 -6.38 -13.81 -2.72
C GLY A 101 -6.93 -12.93 -3.85
N LEU A 102 -6.72 -11.62 -3.81
CA LEU A 102 -7.04 -10.70 -4.91
C LEU A 102 -6.04 -10.75 -6.06
N CYS A 103 -4.93 -11.49 -5.94
CA CYS A 103 -3.93 -11.62 -7.00
C CYS A 103 -4.55 -12.04 -8.35
N GLU A 104 -5.46 -13.01 -8.36
CA GLU A 104 -6.12 -13.46 -9.60
C GLU A 104 -6.96 -12.35 -10.25
N THR A 105 -7.72 -11.60 -9.44
CA THR A 105 -8.52 -10.46 -9.94
C THR A 105 -7.62 -9.36 -10.50
N ILE A 106 -6.46 -9.12 -9.87
CA ILE A 106 -5.47 -8.16 -10.35
C ILE A 106 -4.85 -8.64 -11.67
N ASP A 107 -4.52 -9.92 -11.80
CA ASP A 107 -3.99 -10.50 -13.05
C ASP A 107 -4.98 -10.34 -14.21
N GLU A 108 -6.27 -10.62 -13.97
CA GLU A 108 -7.31 -10.42 -14.97
C GLU A 108 -7.43 -8.96 -15.42
N LEU A 109 -7.47 -8.03 -14.46
CA LEU A 109 -7.54 -6.60 -14.74
C LEU A 109 -6.32 -6.12 -15.53
N THR A 110 -5.14 -6.51 -15.10
CA THR A 110 -3.88 -6.08 -15.73
C THR A 110 -3.71 -6.66 -17.13
N THR A 111 -4.13 -7.91 -17.35
CA THR A 111 -4.22 -8.56 -18.67
C THR A 111 -5.20 -7.85 -19.59
N ALA A 112 -6.32 -7.35 -19.05
CA ALA A 112 -7.29 -6.53 -19.79
C ALA A 112 -6.82 -5.08 -20.06
N GLY A 113 -5.60 -4.72 -19.65
CA GLY A 113 -5.04 -3.39 -19.87
C GLY A 113 -5.35 -2.37 -18.76
N GLU A 114 -6.02 -2.76 -17.68
CA GLU A 114 -6.28 -1.86 -16.55
C GLU A 114 -5.02 -1.60 -15.71
N ARG A 115 -4.91 -0.38 -15.20
CA ARG A 115 -3.70 0.12 -14.51
C ARG A 115 -4.03 0.83 -13.19
N ARG A 116 -5.31 1.09 -12.93
CA ARG A 116 -5.79 1.92 -11.83
C ARG A 116 -6.20 1.05 -10.63
N LEU A 117 -5.75 1.42 -9.44
CA LEU A 117 -6.19 0.76 -8.19
C LEU A 117 -7.70 0.92 -7.95
N GLY A 118 -8.27 2.07 -8.35
CA GLY A 118 -9.70 2.33 -8.23
C GLY A 118 -10.56 1.28 -8.95
N THR A 119 -10.12 0.78 -10.11
CA THR A 119 -10.86 -0.25 -10.85
C THR A 119 -10.92 -1.59 -10.11
N LEU A 120 -9.89 -1.94 -9.34
CA LEU A 120 -9.94 -3.11 -8.45
C LEU A 120 -10.99 -2.90 -7.35
N VAL A 121 -11.00 -1.72 -6.72
CA VAL A 121 -11.96 -1.38 -5.66
C VAL A 121 -13.39 -1.35 -6.18
N GLU A 122 -13.63 -0.80 -7.36
CA GLU A 122 -14.92 -0.80 -8.03
C GLU A 122 -15.41 -2.22 -8.34
N ARG A 123 -14.49 -3.10 -8.78
CA ARG A 123 -14.82 -4.49 -9.14
C ARG A 123 -15.11 -5.38 -7.93
N VAL A 124 -14.39 -5.19 -6.83
CA VAL A 124 -14.45 -6.08 -5.64
C VAL A 124 -15.38 -5.53 -4.56
N GLY A 125 -15.50 -4.20 -4.47
CA GLY A 125 -16.02 -3.51 -3.30
C GLY A 125 -14.94 -3.32 -2.23
N ALA A 126 -15.16 -2.36 -1.33
CA ALA A 126 -14.26 -2.12 -0.21
C ALA A 126 -15.01 -1.57 1.02
N GLN A 127 -14.58 -2.03 2.18
CA GLN A 127 -14.90 -1.40 3.45
C GLN A 127 -14.09 -0.11 3.57
N ARG A 128 -14.77 0.98 3.93
CA ARG A 128 -14.18 2.30 4.11
C ARG A 128 -14.11 2.63 5.59
N ILE A 129 -12.92 2.92 6.09
CA ILE A 129 -12.71 3.33 7.48
C ILE A 129 -12.26 4.78 7.47
N SER A 130 -13.08 5.65 8.06
CA SER A 130 -12.66 7.02 8.36
C SER A 130 -11.62 6.96 9.46
N ILE A 131 -10.37 7.24 9.11
CA ILE A 131 -9.25 7.10 10.06
C ILE A 131 -9.30 8.21 11.11
N SER A 132 -8.82 7.90 12.32
CA SER A 132 -8.89 8.85 13.43
C SER A 132 -7.95 10.05 13.28
N GLU A 133 -6.83 9.87 12.57
CA GLU A 133 -5.82 10.92 12.34
C GLU A 133 -5.47 11.03 10.83
N PRO A 134 -6.07 12.00 10.12
CA PRO A 134 -5.82 12.25 8.70
C PRO A 134 -4.35 12.49 8.33
N LYS A 135 -3.51 12.96 9.26
CA LYS A 135 -2.10 13.24 8.97
C LYS A 135 -1.29 11.99 8.62
N TRP A 136 -1.72 10.80 9.03
CA TRP A 136 -0.99 9.56 8.76
C TRP A 136 -0.84 9.22 7.28
N ILE A 137 -1.71 9.76 6.42
CA ILE A 137 -1.78 9.43 4.99
C ILE A 137 -1.46 10.63 4.08
N VAL A 138 -0.76 11.63 4.62
CA VAL A 138 -0.30 12.80 3.85
C VAL A 138 0.89 12.38 3.00
N ASN A 139 0.74 12.53 1.67
CA ASN A 139 1.83 12.34 0.72
C ASN A 139 2.75 13.56 0.71
N VAL A 140 4.05 13.30 0.66
CA VAL A 140 5.11 14.31 0.58
C VAL A 140 5.74 14.20 -0.79
N ASN A 141 5.29 15.04 -1.71
CA ASN A 141 5.73 15.02 -3.11
C ASN A 141 6.84 16.04 -3.38
N THR A 142 6.98 17.05 -2.53
CA THR A 142 7.95 18.14 -2.71
C THR A 142 8.78 18.39 -1.45
N ALA A 143 9.94 19.04 -1.60
CA ALA A 143 10.77 19.45 -0.47
C ALA A 143 10.05 20.44 0.46
N ALA A 144 9.11 21.24 -0.09
CA ALA A 144 8.27 22.13 0.70
C ALA A 144 7.28 21.34 1.57
N ASP A 145 6.69 20.26 1.04
CA ASP A 145 5.83 19.37 1.82
C ASP A 145 6.61 18.74 2.99
N LEU A 146 7.87 18.35 2.75
CA LEU A 146 8.73 17.76 3.77
C LEU A 146 9.04 18.75 4.91
N ALA A 147 9.32 20.02 4.58
CA ALA A 147 9.60 21.06 5.56
C ALA A 147 8.36 21.47 6.38
N ALA A 148 7.16 21.22 5.86
CA ALA A 148 5.89 21.51 6.54
C ALA A 148 5.44 20.38 7.50
N LEU A 149 6.14 19.25 7.52
CA LEU A 149 5.79 18.14 8.40
C LEU A 149 6.08 18.46 9.87
N PRO A 150 5.28 17.91 10.81
CA PRO A 150 5.70 17.82 12.20
C PRO A 150 6.98 16.97 12.32
N PRO A 151 7.70 17.05 13.46
CA PRO A 151 8.87 16.21 13.70
C PRO A 151 8.58 14.74 13.39
N LEU A 152 9.41 14.13 12.55
CA LEU A 152 9.24 12.73 12.17
C LEU A 152 9.44 11.81 13.40
N PRO A 153 8.62 10.76 13.55
CA PRO A 153 8.67 9.86 14.70
C PRO A 153 9.90 8.94 14.74
#